data_AF-A0A2S0K0Z9-F1
#
_entry.id   AF-A0A2S0K0Z9-F1
#
_cell.length_a   1.000
_cell.length_b   1.000
_cell.length_c   1.000
_cell.angle_alpha   90.00
_cell.angle_beta   90.00
_cell.angle_gamma   90.00
#
_symmetry.space_group_name_H-M   'P 1'
#
loop_
_entity.id
_entity.type
_entity.pdbx_description
1 polymer ?
#
loop_
_entity_poly.entity_id
_entity_poly.type
_entity_poly.pdbx_seq_one_letter_code
_entity_poly.pdbx_strand_id
1 'polypeptide(L)'
;METKEQILHLLLQKGFKFRFYEDQNLLFYTKEITEPVFVKWFAEEHCHLTDCDLTHVSISLEITDNLERAQYTFFNGIDKQYIFKDLLEFREVLEKLPNLIELR
;
A
#
# COMPACT_ATOMS: atom_id res chain seq x y z
N MET A 1 -9.83 -11.89 16.98
CA MET A 1 -8.48 -11.31 17.18
C MET A 1 -7.64 -11.85 16.06
N GLU A 2 -7.46 -11.07 15.00
CA GLU A 2 -6.57 -11.46 13.92
C GLU A 2 -5.14 -11.44 14.42
N THR A 3 -4.38 -12.49 14.11
CA THR A 3 -2.99 -12.57 14.52
C THR A 3 -2.15 -11.73 13.56
N LYS A 4 -1.15 -11.01 14.07
CA LYS A 4 -0.14 -10.30 13.27
C LYS A 4 0.42 -11.16 12.11
N GLU A 5 0.47 -12.48 12.34
CA GLU A 5 0.81 -13.50 11.35
C GLU A 5 -0.07 -13.47 10.10
N GLN A 6 -1.40 -13.29 10.24
CA GLN A 6 -2.31 -13.25 9.09
C GLN A 6 -2.04 -12.04 8.19
N ILE A 7 -1.81 -10.86 8.79
CA ILE A 7 -1.42 -9.66 8.05
C ILE A 7 -0.07 -9.86 7.39
N LEU A 8 0.90 -10.45 8.09
CA LEU A 8 2.21 -10.75 7.52
C LEU A 8 2.11 -11.69 6.30
N HIS A 9 1.35 -12.78 6.43
CA HIS A 9 1.08 -13.69 5.32
C HIS A 9 0.42 -12.97 4.14
N LEU A 10 -0.54 -12.08 4.42
CA LEU A 10 -1.20 -11.29 3.38
C LEU A 10 -0.21 -10.35 2.68
N LEU A 11 0.62 -9.62 3.42
CA LEU A 11 1.66 -8.75 2.86
C LEU A 11 2.59 -9.50 1.92
N LEU A 12 3.06 -10.69 2.33
CA LEU A 12 3.90 -11.56 1.51
C LEU A 12 3.16 -12.03 0.24
N GLN A 13 1.90 -12.47 0.38
CA GLN A 13 1.06 -12.87 -0.75
C GLN A 13 0.80 -11.73 -1.73
N LYS A 14 0.69 -10.48 -1.24
CA LYS A 14 0.57 -9.28 -2.08
C LYS A 14 1.92 -8.80 -2.62
N GLY A 15 3.03 -9.44 -2.26
CA GLY A 15 4.37 -9.12 -2.77
C GLY A 15 4.98 -7.86 -2.17
N PHE A 16 4.65 -7.53 -0.91
CA PHE A 16 5.36 -6.51 -0.15
C PHE A 16 6.79 -6.97 0.15
N LYS A 17 7.72 -6.02 0.20
CA LYS A 17 9.13 -6.26 0.48
C LYS A 17 9.59 -5.41 1.65
N PHE A 18 10.55 -5.92 2.41
CA PHE A 18 11.21 -5.14 3.44
C PHE A 18 12.03 -4.02 2.82
N ARG A 19 11.90 -2.83 3.41
CA ARG A 19 12.72 -1.66 3.11
C ARG A 19 13.15 -1.00 4.41
N PHE A 20 14.45 -0.78 4.51
CA PHE A 20 15.05 -0.05 5.62
C PHE A 20 15.25 1.41 5.20
N TYR A 21 14.73 2.34 6.00
CA TYR A 21 14.92 3.77 5.82
C TYR A 21 16.00 4.25 6.79
N GLU A 22 17.23 4.33 6.30
CA GLU A 22 18.44 4.63 7.10
C GLU A 22 18.31 5.94 7.88
N ASP A 23 17.83 7.01 7.22
CA ASP A 23 17.68 8.34 7.82
C ASP A 23 16.72 8.37 9.03
N GLN A 24 15.79 7.42 9.10
CA GLN A 24 14.82 7.31 10.19
C GLN A 24 15.14 6.17 11.15
N ASN A 25 16.10 5.31 10.80
CA ASN A 25 16.37 4.04 11.49
C ASN A 25 15.10 3.20 11.68
N LEU A 26 14.25 3.13 10.65
CA LEU A 26 12.98 2.41 10.67
C LEU A 26 12.89 1.38 9.54
N LEU A 27 12.19 0.28 9.82
CA LEU A 27 11.96 -0.81 8.89
C LEU A 27 10.47 -0.88 8.52
N PHE A 28 10.19 -1.02 7.23
CA PHE A 28 8.84 -1.11 6.69
C PHE A 28 8.70 -2.30 5.75
N TYR A 29 7.51 -2.88 5.70
CA TYR A 29 7.04 -3.60 4.53
C TYR A 29 6.47 -2.59 3.54
N THR A 30 6.94 -2.64 2.31
CA THR A 30 6.60 -1.66 1.27
C THR A 30 6.19 -2.35 -0.02
N LYS A 31 5.25 -1.74 -0.75
CA LYS A 31 4.88 -2.12 -2.10
C LYS A 31 4.56 -0.88 -2.91
N GLU A 32 5.24 -0.72 -4.03
CA GLU A 32 4.81 0.22 -5.06
C GLU A 32 3.79 -0.43 -5.99
N ILE A 33 2.74 0.30 -6.30
CA ILE A 33 1.65 -0.12 -7.17
C ILE A 33 1.56 0.87 -8.33
N THR A 34 1.77 0.34 -9.53
CA THR A 34 1.69 1.07 -10.80
C THR A 34 0.57 0.53 -11.70
N GLU A 35 -0.24 -0.41 -11.19
CA GLU A 35 -1.31 -1.04 -11.95
C GLU A 35 -2.45 -0.03 -12.16
N PRO A 36 -2.76 0.37 -13.41
CA PRO A 36 -3.63 1.52 -13.66
C PRO A 36 -5.06 1.37 -13.12
N VAL A 37 -5.63 0.16 -13.15
CA VAL A 37 -6.99 -0.09 -12.66
C VAL A 37 -7.06 0.12 -11.15
N PHE A 38 -6.09 -0.43 -10.41
CA PHE A 38 -5.99 -0.24 -8.97
C PHE A 38 -5.69 1.21 -8.60
N VAL A 39 -4.73 1.86 -9.28
CA VAL A 39 -4.39 3.27 -9.00
C VAL A 39 -5.59 4.17 -9.20
N LYS A 40 -6.37 3.95 -10.27
CA LYS A 40 -7.61 4.69 -10.52
C LYS A 40 -8.64 4.47 -9.42
N TRP A 41 -8.96 3.22 -9.11
CA TRP A 41 -9.91 2.88 -8.04
C TRP A 41 -9.50 3.51 -6.70
N PHE A 42 -8.23 3.41 -6.34
CA PHE A 42 -7.71 3.92 -5.08
C PHE A 42 -7.79 5.46 -5.00
N ALA A 43 -7.50 6.15 -6.09
CA ALA A 43 -7.61 7.61 -6.16
C ALA A 43 -9.07 8.09 -6.09
N GLU A 44 -10.01 7.36 -6.69
CA GLU A 44 -11.44 7.66 -6.60
C GLU A 44 -11.95 7.50 -5.16
N GLU A 45 -11.69 6.35 -4.53
CA GLU A 45 -12.19 6.03 -3.19
C GLU A 45 -11.56 6.87 -2.07
N HIS A 46 -10.23 7.05 -2.10
CA HIS A 46 -9.52 7.69 -0.98
C HIS A 46 -9.23 9.17 -1.21
N CYS A 47 -9.25 9.64 -2.45
CA CYS A 47 -8.89 11.01 -2.80
C CYS A 47 -10.01 11.80 -3.46
N HIS A 48 -11.13 11.17 -3.80
CA HIS A 48 -12.25 11.76 -4.56
C HIS A 48 -11.79 12.41 -5.87
N LEU A 49 -10.78 11.84 -6.51
CA LEU A 49 -10.25 12.31 -7.79
C LEU A 49 -10.92 11.55 -8.93
N THR A 50 -11.95 12.15 -9.52
CA THR A 50 -12.59 11.66 -10.75
C THR A 50 -12.04 12.42 -11.96
N ASP A 51 -11.83 11.74 -13.09
CA ASP A 51 -11.37 12.33 -14.36
C ASP A 51 -9.95 12.95 -14.36
N CYS A 52 -9.01 12.36 -13.62
CA CYS A 52 -7.59 12.73 -13.65
C CYS A 52 -6.78 11.79 -14.55
N ASP A 53 -5.74 12.30 -15.22
CA ASP A 53 -4.74 11.46 -15.88
C ASP A 53 -3.81 10.84 -14.82
N LEU A 54 -3.93 9.52 -14.64
CA LEU A 54 -3.16 8.74 -13.67
C LEU A 54 -2.13 7.82 -14.33
N THR A 55 -1.84 8.02 -15.62
CA THR A 55 -1.02 7.10 -16.43
C THR A 55 0.39 6.89 -15.85
N HIS A 56 0.95 7.92 -15.19
CA HIS A 56 2.30 7.88 -14.60
C HIS A 56 2.30 7.90 -13.07
N VAL A 57 1.11 7.86 -12.46
CA VAL A 57 0.93 7.89 -11.02
C VAL A 57 1.18 6.50 -10.45
N SER A 58 1.93 6.45 -9.34
CA SER A 58 2.08 5.23 -8.54
C SER A 58 1.70 5.49 -7.09
N ILE A 59 1.39 4.41 -6.37
CA ILE A 59 1.07 4.44 -4.94
C ILE A 59 2.11 3.60 -4.23
N SER A 60 2.79 4.16 -3.24
CA SER A 60 3.53 3.36 -2.26
C SER A 60 2.63 3.08 -1.07
N LEU A 61 2.39 1.80 -0.80
CA LEU A 61 1.80 1.34 0.45
C LEU A 61 2.91 0.86 1.37
N GLU A 62 2.85 1.28 2.62
CA GLU A 62 3.88 0.99 3.61
C GLU A 62 3.25 0.66 4.96
N ILE A 63 3.89 -0.25 5.69
CA ILE A 63 3.55 -0.53 7.09
C ILE A 63 4.81 -0.84 7.86
N THR A 64 4.93 -0.32 9.09
CA THR A 64 6.06 -0.61 9.96
C THR A 64 6.19 -2.10 10.22
N ASP A 65 7.42 -2.58 10.43
CA ASP A 65 7.70 -4.00 10.68
C ASP A 65 6.97 -4.58 11.90
N ASN A 66 6.68 -3.74 12.90
CA ASN A 66 5.88 -4.08 14.08
C ASN A 66 4.35 -4.09 13.86
N LEU A 67 3.90 -3.70 12.65
CA LEU A 67 2.52 -3.59 12.19
C LEU A 67 1.67 -2.56 12.95
N GLU A 68 2.28 -1.52 13.52
CA GLU A 68 1.56 -0.51 14.29
C GLU A 68 1.09 0.67 13.45
N ARG A 69 1.80 0.98 12.35
CA ARG A 69 1.49 2.14 11.52
C ARG A 69 1.59 1.81 10.05
N ALA A 70 0.47 1.93 9.35
CA ALA A 70 0.38 1.80 7.91
C ALA A 70 0.11 3.17 7.27
N GLN A 71 0.59 3.38 6.06
CA GLN A 71 0.37 4.59 5.29
C GLN A 71 0.40 4.33 3.79
N TYR A 72 -0.12 5.32 3.03
CA TYR A 72 0.10 5.40 1.60
C TYR A 72 0.61 6.78 1.19
N THR A 73 1.36 6.81 0.09
CA THR A 73 1.80 8.03 -0.58
C THR A 73 1.64 7.88 -2.09
N PHE A 74 1.05 8.88 -2.73
CA PHE A 74 1.04 8.97 -4.19
C PHE A 74 2.34 9.60 -4.71
N PHE A 75 2.79 9.15 -5.88
CA PHE A 75 3.92 9.71 -6.61
C PHE A 75 3.50 10.19 -7.99
N ASN A 76 4.29 11.10 -8.56
CA ASN A 76 4.14 11.62 -9.93
C ASN A 76 2.79 12.29 -10.23
N GLY A 77 2.49 13.40 -9.54
CA GLY A 77 1.40 14.32 -9.95
C GLY A 77 0.23 14.42 -8.97
N ILE A 78 0.21 13.60 -7.91
CA ILE A 78 -0.73 13.73 -6.80
C ILE A 78 0.07 13.90 -5.51
N ASP A 79 -0.01 15.07 -4.91
CA ASP A 79 0.56 15.35 -3.59
C ASP A 79 -0.44 14.97 -2.49
N LYS A 80 -0.66 13.66 -2.32
CA LYS A 80 -1.51 13.11 -1.26
C LYS A 80 -0.83 11.96 -0.55
N GLN A 81 -0.93 12.01 0.77
CA GLN A 81 -0.48 10.96 1.69
C GLN A 81 -1.53 10.79 2.78
N TYR A 82 -1.58 9.59 3.35
CA TYR A 82 -2.50 9.28 4.44
C TYR A 82 -1.93 8.16 5.31
N ILE A 83 -2.17 8.29 6.61
CA ILE A 83 -1.87 7.25 7.59
C ILE A 83 -3.20 6.57 7.90
N PHE A 84 -3.26 5.25 7.71
CA PHE A 84 -4.45 4.49 8.03
C PHE A 84 -4.74 4.57 9.53
N LYS A 85 -6.01 4.66 9.88
CA LYS A 85 -6.53 4.76 11.25
C LYS A 85 -6.13 3.56 12.08
N ASP A 86 -6.21 2.37 11.48
CA ASP A 86 -5.89 1.10 12.11
C ASP A 86 -5.54 0.02 11.06
N LEU A 87 -5.16 -1.16 11.57
CA LEU A 87 -4.83 -2.31 10.74
C LEU A 87 -6.01 -2.85 9.92
N LEU A 88 -7.25 -2.61 10.36
CA LEU A 88 -8.43 -3.11 9.66
C LEU A 88 -8.65 -2.32 8.37
N GLU A 89 -8.58 -0.98 8.44
CA GLU A 89 -8.65 -0.12 7.26
C GLU A 89 -7.54 -0.46 6.25
N PHE A 90 -6.31 -0.68 6.73
CA PHE A 90 -5.23 -1.09 5.84
C PHE A 90 -5.46 -2.48 5.21
N ARG A 91 -6.03 -3.42 5.96
CA ARG A 91 -6.34 -4.76 5.44
C ARG A 91 -7.38 -4.70 4.32
N GLU A 92 -8.40 -3.85 4.42
CA GLU A 92 -9.40 -3.70 3.36
C GLU A 92 -8.74 -3.33 2.02
N VAL A 93 -7.72 -2.48 2.06
CA VAL A 93 -6.88 -2.17 0.88
C VAL A 93 -6.09 -3.39 0.41
N LEU A 94 -5.43 -4.11 1.31
CA LEU A 94 -4.65 -5.30 0.96
C LEU A 94 -5.51 -6.37 0.28
N GLU A 95 -6.75 -6.57 0.72
CA GLU A 95 -7.66 -7.55 0.14
C GLU A 95 -8.05 -7.24 -1.30
N LYS A 96 -8.06 -5.96 -1.67
CA LYS A 96 -8.33 -5.51 -3.06
C LYS A 96 -7.13 -5.65 -3.98
N LEU A 97 -5.92 -5.73 -3.44
CA LEU A 97 -4.73 -5.94 -4.27
C LEU A 97 -4.75 -7.32 -4.91
N PRO A 98 -4.31 -7.44 -6.18
CA PRO A 98 -4.05 -8.75 -6.75
C PRO A 98 -2.94 -9.44 -5.96
N ASN A 99 -3.05 -10.76 -5.82
CA ASN A 99 -1.95 -11.56 -5.29
C ASN A 99 -0.76 -11.47 -6.25
N LEU A 100 0.45 -11.63 -5.72
CA LEU A 100 1.63 -11.85 -6.55
C LEU A 100 1.40 -13.15 -7.33
N ILE A 101 1.17 -13.04 -8.64
CA ILE A 101 1.19 -14.20 -9.52
C ILE A 101 2.67 -14.53 -9.74
N GLU A 102 3.17 -15.58 -9.08
CA GLU A 102 4.42 -16.20 -9.50
C GLU A 102 4.20 -16.76 -10.91
N LEU A 103 4.67 -16.03 -11.94
CA LEU A 103 4.90 -16.61 -13.26
C LEU A 103 5.96 -17.69 -13.08
N ARG A 104 5.52 -18.94 -12.96
CA ARG A 104 6.36 -20.13 -13.12
C ARG A 104 6.75 -20.30 -14.57
#